data_AF-A0A5S4SMJ4-F1
#
_entry.id   AF-A0A5S4SMJ4-F1
#
_cell.length_a   1.000
_cell.length_b   1.000
_cell.length_c   1.000
_cell.angle_alpha   90.00
_cell.angle_beta   90.00
_cell.angle_gamma   90.00
#
_symmetry.space_group_name_H-M   'P 1'
#
loop_
_entity.id
_entity.type
_entity.pdbx_description
1 polymer ?
#
loop_
_entity_poly.entity_id
_entity_poly.type
_entity_poly.pdbx_seq_one_letter_code
_entity_poly.pdbx_strand_id
1 'polypeptide(L)'
;MTAITVNTLTGAVSEYTRHDFQSVTPSHGGSATGLYAFGGDTDAGLPIQSSLRLPVTLRENTLKQQIAMVYLSMQGQGEAEFTVLGSGGQSWSYPFALRDSGQTRCPVGKGIRENYLGFGLSNPAGQAFTLDRVEVLSVKSKTRRV
;
A
#
# COMPACT_ATOMS: atom_id res chain seq x y z
N MET A 1 12.29 -20.37 8.42
CA MET A 1 13.49 -19.51 8.40
C MET A 1 13.19 -18.32 7.50
N THR A 2 13.61 -17.11 7.87
CA THR A 2 13.38 -15.91 7.05
C THR A 2 14.57 -15.69 6.12
N ALA A 3 14.33 -15.52 4.82
CA ALA A 3 15.37 -15.15 3.87
C ALA A 3 15.32 -13.64 3.59
N ILE A 4 16.44 -12.94 3.77
CA ILE A 4 16.55 -11.51 3.49
C ILE A 4 17.49 -11.33 2.30
N THR A 5 17.01 -10.65 1.26
CA THR A 5 17.80 -10.26 0.09
C THR A 5 18.00 -8.76 0.09
N VAL A 6 19.23 -8.31 -0.12
CA VAL A 6 19.56 -6.88 -0.22
C VAL A 6 20.07 -6.61 -1.63
N ASN A 7 19.42 -5.70 -2.34
CA ASN A 7 19.94 -5.14 -3.57
C ASN A 7 21.09 -4.19 -3.23
N THR A 8 22.33 -4.59 -3.52
CA THR A 8 23.52 -3.82 -3.16
C THR A 8 23.72 -2.55 -3.99
N LEU A 9 23.00 -2.39 -5.11
CA LEU A 9 23.02 -1.18 -5.93
C LEU A 9 22.05 -0.11 -5.43
N THR A 10 20.84 -0.51 -5.02
CA THR A 10 19.79 0.42 -4.61
C THR A 10 19.57 0.50 -3.10
N GLY A 11 20.14 -0.44 -2.35
CA GLY A 11 19.87 -0.62 -0.92
C GLY A 11 18.49 -1.20 -0.61
N ALA A 12 17.71 -1.59 -1.63
CA ALA A 12 16.38 -2.17 -1.41
C ALA A 12 16.50 -3.52 -0.70
N VAL A 13 15.69 -3.71 0.34
CA VAL A 13 15.68 -4.94 1.14
C VAL A 13 14.35 -5.66 0.90
N SER A 14 14.44 -6.94 0.60
CA SER A 14 13.29 -7.84 0.47
C SER A 14 13.40 -8.94 1.51
N GLU A 15 12.33 -9.13 2.27
CA GLU A 15 12.21 -10.20 3.25
C GLU A 15 11.19 -11.23 2.73
N TYR A 16 11.64 -12.47 2.57
CA TYR A 16 10.78 -13.59 2.23
C TYR A 16 10.36 -14.30 3.51
N THR A 17 9.06 -14.23 3.78
CA THR A 17 8.39 -14.96 4.84
C THR A 17 7.56 -16.09 4.21
N ARG A 18 7.13 -17.09 5.00
CA ARG A 18 6.45 -18.35 4.58
C ARG A 18 7.25 -19.43 3.87
N HIS A 19 8.39 -19.13 3.24
CA HIS A 19 9.19 -20.13 2.54
C HIS A 19 10.56 -20.29 3.17
N ASP A 20 11.00 -21.53 3.36
CA ASP A 20 12.33 -21.86 3.90
C ASP A 20 13.42 -21.79 2.81
N PHE A 21 13.45 -20.71 2.03
CA PHE A 21 14.50 -20.51 1.05
C PHE A 21 15.83 -20.23 1.76
N GLN A 22 16.88 -20.96 1.41
CA GLN A 22 18.25 -20.65 1.84
C GLN A 22 19.08 -19.94 0.75
N SER A 23 18.60 -19.96 -0.49
CA SER A 23 19.25 -19.30 -1.62
C SER A 23 18.20 -18.71 -2.56
N VAL A 24 18.51 -17.55 -3.13
CA VAL A 24 17.61 -16.80 -3.99
C VAL A 24 18.37 -16.29 -5.21
N THR A 25 17.76 -16.46 -6.38
CA THR A 25 18.17 -15.87 -7.67
C THR A 25 17.00 -15.04 -8.22
N PRO A 26 17.19 -14.22 -9.28
CA PRO A 26 16.09 -13.44 -9.84
C PRO A 26 14.87 -14.27 -10.29
N SER A 27 15.07 -15.56 -10.61
CA SER A 27 14.02 -16.42 -11.15
C SER A 27 13.67 -17.63 -10.29
N HIS A 28 14.46 -17.95 -9.25
CA HIS A 28 14.26 -19.15 -8.44
C HIS A 28 14.69 -18.97 -6.98
N GLY A 29 14.00 -19.67 -6.07
CA GLY A 29 14.41 -19.90 -4.68
C GLY A 29 14.77 -21.36 -4.45
N GLY A 30 15.87 -21.61 -3.75
CA GLY A 30 16.29 -22.95 -3.32
C GLY A 30 16.01 -23.17 -1.83
N SER A 31 15.36 -24.29 -1.50
CA SER A 31 15.18 -24.77 -0.13
C SER A 31 15.79 -26.17 0.08
N ALA A 32 15.79 -26.70 1.30
CA ALA A 32 16.18 -28.09 1.56
C ALA A 32 15.24 -29.12 0.86
N THR A 33 14.03 -28.71 0.51
CA THR A 33 13.01 -29.56 -0.11
C THR A 33 12.99 -29.46 -1.63
N GLY A 34 13.68 -28.49 -2.24
CA GLY A 34 13.81 -28.42 -3.69
C GLY A 34 14.12 -27.03 -4.24
N LEU A 35 13.96 -26.89 -5.56
CA LEU A 35 14.10 -25.65 -6.30
C LEU A 35 12.72 -25.17 -6.76
N TYR A 36 12.41 -23.90 -6.51
CA TYR A 36 11.11 -23.27 -6.77
C TYR A 36 11.29 -22.12 -7.74
N ALA A 37 10.53 -22.11 -8.84
CA ALA A 37 10.51 -20.98 -9.77
C ALA A 37 9.71 -19.82 -9.20
N PHE A 38 10.22 -18.60 -9.34
CA PHE A 38 9.50 -17.37 -9.05
C PHE A 38 8.64 -16.94 -10.24
N GLY A 39 7.49 -16.35 -9.93
CA GLY A 39 6.52 -15.88 -10.91
C GLY A 39 5.13 -16.45 -10.63
N GLY A 40 4.27 -16.35 -11.63
CA GLY A 40 2.86 -16.70 -11.52
C GLY A 40 2.03 -15.66 -10.76
N ASP A 41 0.73 -15.93 -10.66
CA ASP A 41 -0.25 -15.00 -10.09
C ASP A 41 -0.57 -15.30 -8.61
N THR A 42 -0.03 -16.39 -8.06
CA THR A 42 -0.30 -16.84 -6.69
C THR A 42 0.97 -17.28 -5.97
N ASP A 43 1.01 -17.05 -4.67
CA ASP A 43 2.02 -17.57 -3.75
C ASP A 43 1.50 -18.84 -3.05
N ALA A 44 1.82 -19.99 -3.65
CA ALA A 44 1.35 -21.31 -3.23
C ALA A 44 -0.18 -21.39 -3.09
N GLY A 45 -0.91 -20.88 -4.10
CA GLY A 45 -2.37 -20.88 -4.14
C GLY A 45 -3.04 -19.72 -3.40
N LEU A 46 -2.27 -18.82 -2.76
CA LEU A 46 -2.79 -17.60 -2.14
C LEU A 46 -2.50 -16.36 -3.01
N PRO A 47 -3.36 -15.32 -3.00
CA PRO A 47 -3.10 -14.09 -3.75
C PRO A 47 -1.81 -13.39 -3.31
N ILE A 48 -1.06 -12.84 -4.27
CA ILE A 48 0.14 -12.04 -3.99
C ILE A 48 -0.28 -10.60 -3.66
N GLN A 49 -0.54 -10.35 -2.39
CA GLN A 49 -0.96 -9.03 -1.91
C GLN A 49 0.24 -8.07 -1.83
N SER A 50 0.08 -6.91 -2.44
CA SER A 50 0.98 -5.76 -2.30
C SER A 50 0.38 -4.75 -1.34
N SER A 51 1.23 -4.16 -0.50
CA SER A 51 0.85 -3.03 0.35
C SER A 51 1.94 -1.97 0.29
N LEU A 52 1.52 -0.71 0.20
CA LEU A 52 2.40 0.44 0.30
C LEU A 52 1.93 1.34 1.43
N ARG A 53 2.89 1.97 2.10
CA ARG A 53 2.64 3.00 3.08
C ARG A 53 3.31 4.29 2.63
N LEU A 54 2.51 5.33 2.46
CA LEU A 54 3.01 6.66 2.12
C LEU A 54 3.55 7.34 3.39
N PRO A 55 4.60 8.16 3.26
CA PRO A 55 5.14 8.90 4.38
C PRO A 55 4.08 9.81 5.01
N VAL A 56 4.07 9.87 6.34
CA VAL A 56 3.20 10.80 7.06
C VAL A 56 3.70 12.22 6.78
N THR A 57 2.90 13.04 6.13
CA THR A 57 3.28 14.43 5.90
C THR A 57 3.02 15.24 7.17
N LEU A 58 4.09 15.67 7.84
CA LEU A 58 3.98 16.64 8.92
C LEU A 58 3.47 17.96 8.34
N ARG A 59 2.37 18.49 8.87
CA ARG A 59 1.75 19.69 8.28
C ARG A 59 1.98 20.92 9.16
N GLU A 60 2.32 22.02 8.52
CA GLU A 60 2.81 23.27 9.13
C GLU A 60 1.75 24.06 9.94
N ASN A 61 0.53 23.55 10.14
CA ASN A 61 -0.51 24.28 10.89
C ASN A 61 -1.23 23.43 11.92
N THR A 62 -1.84 24.10 12.90
CA THR A 62 -2.51 23.48 14.05
C THR A 62 -3.99 23.14 13.81
N LEU A 63 -4.54 23.38 12.62
CA LEU A 63 -5.95 23.09 12.33
C LEU A 63 -6.12 21.61 11.98
N LYS A 64 -7.06 20.96 12.69
CA LYS A 64 -7.50 19.59 12.37
C LYS A 64 -7.90 19.50 10.91
N GLN A 65 -7.42 18.48 10.21
CA GLN A 65 -7.70 18.28 8.79
C GLN A 65 -8.68 17.13 8.59
N GLN A 66 -9.48 17.26 7.54
CA GLN A 66 -10.34 16.21 7.02
C GLN A 66 -9.92 15.93 5.59
N ILE A 67 -10.04 14.68 5.17
CA ILE A 67 -9.89 14.31 3.77
C ILE A 67 -11.24 14.55 3.07
N ALA A 68 -11.24 15.35 2.01
CA ALA A 68 -12.42 15.60 1.19
C ALA A 68 -12.57 14.54 0.10
N MET A 69 -11.47 14.18 -0.55
CA MET A 69 -11.43 13.17 -1.61
C MET A 69 -9.99 12.68 -1.80
N VAL A 70 -9.84 11.46 -2.29
CA VAL A 70 -8.56 10.93 -2.77
C VAL A 70 -8.69 10.61 -4.24
N TYR A 71 -7.73 11.07 -5.04
CA TYR A 71 -7.61 10.78 -6.47
C TYR A 71 -6.36 9.95 -6.72
N LEU A 72 -6.48 8.91 -7.54
CA LEU A 72 -5.39 8.01 -7.84
C LEU A 72 -5.26 7.83 -9.36
N SER A 73 -4.03 7.90 -9.84
CA SER A 73 -3.65 7.46 -11.19
C SER A 73 -3.05 6.07 -11.06
N MET A 74 -3.88 5.05 -11.35
CA MET A 74 -3.59 3.66 -11.11
C MET A 74 -4.21 2.81 -12.21
N GLN A 75 -3.40 1.99 -12.89
CA GLN A 75 -3.88 1.06 -13.92
C GLN A 75 -3.92 -0.36 -13.36
N GLY A 76 -4.93 -1.11 -13.74
CA GLY A 76 -5.18 -2.46 -13.27
C GLY A 76 -6.66 -2.80 -13.41
N GLN A 77 -7.06 -3.95 -12.90
CA GLN A 77 -8.45 -4.42 -12.93
C GLN A 77 -8.93 -4.72 -11.50
N GLY A 78 -10.24 -4.86 -11.30
CA GLY A 78 -10.82 -5.20 -10.00
C GLY A 78 -10.78 -4.05 -8.98
N GLU A 79 -10.50 -4.37 -7.73
CA GLU A 79 -10.67 -3.46 -6.59
C GLU A 79 -9.38 -3.32 -5.76
N ALA A 80 -9.04 -2.09 -5.41
CA ALA A 80 -7.94 -1.78 -4.50
C ALA A 80 -8.50 -1.15 -3.22
N GLU A 81 -7.68 -1.09 -2.17
CA GLU A 81 -8.07 -0.54 -0.89
C GLU A 81 -7.15 0.61 -0.49
N PHE A 82 -7.75 1.75 -0.13
CA PHE A 82 -7.04 2.90 0.40
C PHE A 82 -7.21 2.96 1.92
N THR A 83 -6.10 3.05 2.65
CA THR A 83 -6.11 3.09 4.11
C THR A 83 -5.72 4.48 4.60
N VAL A 84 -6.53 5.07 5.47
CA VAL A 84 -6.18 6.26 6.24
C VAL A 84 -5.66 5.82 7.60
N LEU A 85 -4.47 6.28 7.96
CA LEU A 85 -3.80 5.95 9.23
C LEU A 85 -3.82 7.17 10.14
N GLY A 86 -4.43 7.04 11.32
CA GLY A 86 -4.50 8.07 12.34
C GLY A 86 -3.48 7.89 13.46
N SER A 87 -3.53 8.78 14.46
CA SER A 87 -2.76 8.65 15.69
C SER A 87 -3.21 7.45 16.54
N GLY A 88 -2.32 6.92 17.38
CA GLY A 88 -2.67 5.88 18.34
C GLY A 88 -3.05 4.53 17.72
N GLY A 89 -2.57 4.23 16.51
CA GLY A 89 -2.84 2.97 15.83
C GLY A 89 -4.20 2.89 15.13
N GLN A 90 -4.95 3.99 15.07
CA GLN A 90 -6.22 4.04 14.34
C GLN A 90 -6.00 3.85 12.84
N SER A 91 -6.85 3.05 12.20
CA SER A 91 -6.85 2.84 10.76
C SER A 91 -8.27 2.74 10.21
N TRP A 92 -8.47 3.24 9.01
CA TRP A 92 -9.74 3.18 8.28
C TRP A 92 -9.47 2.78 6.84
N SER A 93 -10.02 1.66 6.40
CA SER A 93 -9.86 1.15 5.04
C SER A 93 -11.09 1.43 4.19
N TYR A 94 -10.84 1.76 2.91
CA TYR A 94 -11.86 2.14 1.94
C TYR A 94 -11.61 1.42 0.60
N PRO A 95 -12.46 0.47 0.20
CA PRO A 95 -12.36 -0.16 -1.11
C PRO A 95 -12.75 0.80 -2.23
N PHE A 96 -12.10 0.67 -3.38
CA PHE A 96 -12.47 1.40 -4.60
C PHE A 96 -12.10 0.62 -5.87
N ALA A 97 -12.96 0.71 -6.87
CA ALA A 97 -12.74 0.05 -8.16
C ALA A 97 -11.66 0.77 -8.98
N LEU A 98 -10.79 -0.03 -9.62
CA LEU A 98 -9.92 0.43 -10.69
C LEU A 98 -10.75 0.63 -11.96
N ARG A 99 -10.31 1.57 -12.80
CA ARG A 99 -11.03 1.95 -14.03
C ARG A 99 -10.08 1.86 -15.21
N ASP A 100 -10.61 1.52 -16.36
CA ASP A 100 -9.84 1.42 -17.62
C ASP A 100 -9.17 2.74 -18.02
N SER A 101 -9.71 3.87 -17.59
CA SER A 101 -9.09 5.19 -17.79
C SER A 101 -7.78 5.38 -17.01
N GLY A 102 -7.42 4.45 -16.11
CA GLY A 102 -6.27 4.58 -15.21
C GLY A 102 -6.44 5.65 -14.14
N GLN A 103 -7.63 6.23 -14.02
CA GLN A 103 -7.93 7.32 -13.08
C GLN A 103 -9.16 6.96 -12.25
N THR A 104 -9.01 6.98 -10.94
CA THR A 104 -10.10 6.64 -10.02
C THR A 104 -10.08 7.56 -8.80
N ARG A 105 -11.19 7.54 -8.07
CA ARG A 105 -11.34 8.27 -6.82
C ARG A 105 -11.77 7.32 -5.72
N CYS A 106 -11.22 7.52 -4.54
CA CYS A 106 -11.62 6.80 -3.34
C CYS A 106 -12.30 7.79 -2.36
N PRO A 107 -13.64 7.73 -2.24
CA PRO A 107 -14.35 8.49 -1.21
C PRO A 107 -14.04 7.92 0.17
N VAL A 108 -13.46 8.74 1.04
CA VAL A 108 -13.18 8.37 2.43
C VAL A 108 -14.20 8.96 3.40
N GLY A 109 -14.25 8.40 4.61
CA GLY A 109 -15.17 8.86 5.65
C GLY A 109 -14.91 10.30 6.09
N LYS A 110 -15.98 11.11 6.13
CA LYS A 110 -15.91 12.53 6.55
C LYS A 110 -15.66 12.73 8.05
N GLY A 111 -15.74 11.66 8.85
CA GLY A 111 -15.58 11.70 10.31
C GLY A 111 -14.12 11.84 10.77
N ILE A 112 -13.15 11.53 9.90
CA ILE A 112 -11.73 11.57 10.24
C ILE A 112 -11.28 13.04 10.34
N ARG A 113 -10.83 13.44 11.53
CA ARG A 113 -10.43 14.80 11.87
C ARG A 113 -9.11 14.76 12.63
N GLU A 114 -7.99 14.74 11.93
CA GLU A 114 -6.66 14.66 12.55
C GLU A 114 -5.64 15.61 11.94
N ASN A 115 -4.58 15.88 12.71
CA ASN A 115 -3.43 16.70 12.25
C ASN A 115 -2.37 15.84 11.56
N TYR A 116 -2.23 14.60 12.01
CA TYR A 116 -1.29 13.62 11.49
C TYR A 116 -2.08 12.50 10.82
N LEU A 117 -1.99 12.45 9.50
CA LEU A 117 -2.60 11.41 8.68
C LEU A 117 -1.51 10.74 7.86
N GLY A 118 -1.40 9.42 8.03
CA GLY A 118 -0.70 8.55 7.10
C GLY A 118 -1.66 7.96 6.10
N PHE A 119 -1.12 7.44 5.00
CA PHE A 119 -1.92 6.81 3.96
C PHE A 119 -1.29 5.48 3.55
N GLY A 120 -2.12 4.53 3.18
CA GLY A 120 -1.72 3.26 2.62
C GLY A 120 -2.57 2.91 1.40
N LEU A 121 -2.04 2.02 0.57
CA LEU A 121 -2.74 1.43 -0.55
C LEU A 121 -2.41 -0.06 -0.60
N SER A 122 -3.41 -0.90 -0.86
CA SER A 122 -3.24 -2.34 -1.03
C SER A 122 -4.13 -2.90 -2.14
N ASN A 123 -3.81 -4.10 -2.62
CA ASN A 123 -4.61 -4.90 -3.55
C ASN A 123 -4.96 -6.26 -2.91
N PRO A 124 -6.04 -6.34 -2.12
CA PRO A 124 -6.36 -7.55 -1.34
C PRO A 124 -6.55 -8.82 -2.18
N ALA A 125 -6.98 -8.69 -3.43
CA ALA A 125 -7.15 -9.81 -4.36
C ALA A 125 -5.85 -10.19 -5.11
N GLY A 126 -4.73 -9.52 -4.83
CA GLY A 126 -3.41 -9.83 -5.39
C GLY A 126 -3.24 -9.51 -6.89
N GLN A 127 -4.19 -8.78 -7.46
CA GLN A 127 -4.16 -8.44 -8.88
C GLN A 127 -3.08 -7.42 -9.22
N ALA A 128 -2.46 -7.55 -10.39
CA ALA A 128 -1.43 -6.62 -10.85
C ALA A 128 -1.97 -5.19 -11.00
N PHE A 129 -1.15 -4.21 -10.63
CA PHE A 129 -1.44 -2.79 -10.84
C PHE A 129 -0.17 -1.98 -11.07
N THR A 130 -0.32 -0.81 -11.68
CA THR A 130 0.70 0.25 -11.69
C THR A 130 0.15 1.46 -10.96
N LEU A 131 1.01 2.14 -10.20
CA LEU A 131 0.66 3.37 -9.48
C LEU A 131 1.59 4.50 -9.93
N ASP A 132 0.99 5.56 -10.44
CA ASP A 132 1.71 6.76 -10.88
C ASP A 132 1.61 7.89 -9.84
N ARG A 133 0.38 8.18 -9.39
CA ARG A 133 0.13 9.32 -8.50
C ARG A 133 -0.99 9.05 -7.51
N VAL A 134 -0.79 9.56 -6.28
CA VAL A 134 -1.82 9.67 -5.25
C VAL A 134 -1.95 11.13 -4.86
N GLU A 135 -3.16 11.67 -4.99
CA GLU A 135 -3.47 13.04 -4.59
C GLU A 135 -4.57 13.05 -3.54
N VAL A 136 -4.24 13.60 -2.36
CA VAL A 136 -5.16 13.68 -1.23
C VAL A 136 -5.64 15.13 -1.07
N LEU A 137 -6.91 15.36 -1.39
CA LEU A 137 -7.54 16.66 -1.20
C LEU A 137 -7.94 16.82 0.27
N SER A 138 -7.18 17.63 1.02
CA SER A 138 -7.42 17.91 2.44
C SER A 138 -8.16 19.23 2.64
N VAL A 139 -9.14 19.25 3.54
CA VAL A 139 -9.84 20.46 3.99
C VAL A 139 -9.51 20.72 5.46
N LYS A 140 -9.07 21.95 5.75
CA LYS A 140 -8.79 22.40 7.11
C LYS A 140 -10.10 22.69 7.85
N SER A 141 -10.12 22.38 9.15
CA SER A 141 -11.20 22.81 10.04
C SER A 141 -11.23 24.34 10.11
N LYS A 142 -12.43 24.91 10.30
CA LYS A 142 -12.60 26.35 10.53
C LYS A 142 -12.37 26.74 12.00
N THR A 143 -12.61 25.81 12.93
CA THR A 143 -12.66 26.11 14.36
C THR A 143 -11.84 25.16 15.24
N ARG A 144 -11.61 23.92 14.81
CA ARG A 144 -10.95 22.88 15.63
C ARG A 144 -9.44 22.86 15.41
N ARG A 145 -8.67 22.90 16.51
CA ARG A 145 -7.20 22.88 16.52
C ARG A 145 -6.67 21.68 17.32
N VAL A 146 -5.37 21.40 17.17
CA VAL A 146 -4.59 20.53 18.07
C VAL A 146 -4.76 21.04 19.50
#